data_AF-A0A167PRU6-F1
#
_entry.id   AF-A0A167PRU6-F1
#
_cell.length_a   1.000
_cell.length_b   1.000
_cell.length_c   1.000
_cell.angle_alpha   90.00
_cell.angle_beta   90.00
_cell.angle_gamma   90.00
#
_symmetry.space_group_name_H-M   'P 1'
#
loop_
_entity.id
_entity.type
_entity.pdbx_description
1 polymer ?
#
loop_
_entity_poly.entity_id
_entity_poly.type
_entity_poly.pdbx_seq_one_letter_code
_entity_poly.pdbx_strand_id
1 'polypeptide(L)'
;FFSGDKYVLAYAEYKTTNYIVPIKKKSRNSELSLADQGFNTKISRMQVKIEHAFGILKERFYSLKSIPVRIKRKEDVVKVNAWIRVCVALNNFLM
;
A
#
# COMPACT_ATOMS: atom_id res chain seq x y z
N PHE A 1 11.43 7.53 -9.98
CA PHE A 1 12.76 7.52 -9.33
C PHE A 1 12.63 8.20 -7.98
N PHE A 2 13.19 7.61 -6.91
CA PHE A 2 13.35 8.30 -5.63
C PHE A 2 14.64 9.13 -5.69
N SER A 3 14.63 10.33 -5.11
CA SER A 3 15.73 11.30 -5.19
C SER A 3 15.76 12.12 -3.90
N GLY A 4 16.94 12.41 -3.36
CA GLY A 4 17.09 13.12 -2.09
C GLY A 4 16.41 12.36 -0.95
N ASP A 5 15.67 13.07 -0.08
CA ASP A 5 15.06 12.54 1.15
C ASP A 5 13.73 11.79 0.92
N LYS A 6 13.52 11.22 -0.26
CA LYS A 6 12.28 10.49 -0.58
C LYS A 6 12.42 9.02 -0.22
N TYR A 7 11.46 8.51 0.56
CA TYR A 7 11.38 7.10 0.95
C TYR A 7 9.94 6.58 0.89
N VAL A 8 9.80 5.26 0.91
CA VAL A 8 8.53 4.54 0.97
C VAL A 8 8.40 3.88 2.33
N LEU A 9 7.29 4.15 3.00
CA LEU A 9 6.87 3.35 4.15
C LEU A 9 6.30 2.03 3.65
N ALA A 10 6.86 0.93 4.13
CA ALA A 10 6.49 -0.41 3.67
C ALA A 10 6.03 -1.30 4.82
N TYR A 11 5.37 -2.39 4.46
CA TYR A 11 5.04 -3.44 5.42
C TYR A 11 6.31 -4.10 5.96
N ALA A 12 6.16 -4.80 7.08
CA ALA A 12 7.27 -5.37 7.81
C ALA A 12 7.92 -6.59 7.11
N GLU A 13 7.38 -7.05 5.98
CA GLU A 13 7.97 -8.09 5.12
C GLU A 13 9.05 -7.53 4.20
N TYR A 14 9.04 -6.22 3.97
CA TYR A 14 10.01 -5.58 3.09
C TYR A 14 11.35 -5.39 3.79
N LYS A 15 12.44 -5.63 3.06
CA LYS A 15 13.78 -5.34 3.53
C LYS A 15 14.00 -3.83 3.56
N THR A 16 14.63 -3.35 4.64
CA THR A 16 15.10 -1.97 4.72
C THR A 16 16.12 -1.71 3.62
N THR A 17 15.93 -0.62 2.88
CA THR A 17 16.89 -0.13 1.88
C THR A 17 17.01 1.39 2.01
N ASN A 18 17.86 2.03 1.21
CA ASN A 18 18.01 3.48 1.19
C ASN A 18 16.69 4.24 0.91
N TYR A 19 15.69 3.57 0.32
CA TYR A 19 14.42 4.18 -0.06
C TYR A 19 13.20 3.47 0.54
N ILE A 20 13.41 2.43 1.37
CA ILE A 20 12.31 1.66 1.96
C ILE A 20 12.52 1.59 3.46
N VAL A 21 11.55 2.14 4.19
CA VAL A 21 11.48 2.09 5.65
C VAL A 21 10.31 1.19 6.05
N PRO A 22 10.57 -0.08 6.39
CA PRO A 22 9.51 -1.00 6.79
C PRO A 22 9.05 -0.74 8.23
N ILE A 23 7.81 -1.16 8.53
CA ILE A 23 7.31 -1.30 9.91
C ILE A 23 8.28 -2.18 10.70
N LYS A 24 8.57 -1.78 11.94
CA LYS A 24 9.53 -2.47 12.81
C LYS A 24 8.90 -3.73 13.40
N LYS A 25 9.54 -4.88 13.20
CA LYS A 25 9.14 -6.16 13.81
C LYS A 25 9.90 -6.40 15.11
N LYS A 26 9.21 -6.92 16.11
CA LYS A 26 9.83 -7.44 17.34
C LYS A 26 10.69 -8.65 16.99
N SER A 27 11.92 -8.73 17.49
CA SER A 27 12.74 -9.94 17.35
C SER A 27 12.35 -10.96 18.42
N ARG A 28 12.66 -12.24 18.22
CA ARG A 28 12.18 -13.35 19.07
C ARG A 28 12.50 -13.17 20.57
N ASN A 29 13.56 -12.41 20.89
CA ASN A 29 14.06 -12.20 22.26
C ASN A 29 14.30 -10.72 22.63
N SER A 30 13.76 -9.75 21.87
CA SER A 30 13.94 -8.33 22.19
C SER A 30 12.60 -7.59 22.14
N GLU A 31 12.44 -6.54 22.95
CA GLU A 31 11.32 -5.62 22.80
C GLU A 31 11.59 -4.56 21.74
N LEU A 32 10.52 -4.00 21.18
CA LEU A 32 10.64 -2.81 20.35
C LEU A 32 10.93 -1.63 21.26
N SER A 33 11.89 -0.79 20.87
CA SER A 33 12.13 0.49 21.55
C SER A 33 10.83 1.31 21.59
N LEU A 34 10.66 2.16 22.62
CA LEU A 34 9.54 3.09 22.71
C LEU A 34 9.42 3.96 21.44
N ALA A 35 10.54 4.33 20.82
CA ALA A 35 10.55 5.06 19.57
C ALA A 35 9.96 4.24 18.39
N ASP A 36 10.35 2.96 18.28
CA ASP A 36 9.83 2.07 17.23
C ASP A 36 8.34 1.76 17.44
N GLN A 37 7.90 1.65 18.69
CA GLN A 37 6.48 1.50 19.02
C GLN A 37 5.69 2.73 18.59
N GLY A 38 6.16 3.93 18.95
CA GLY A 38 5.52 5.19 18.54
C GLY A 38 5.47 5.36 17.02
N PHE A 39 6.57 5.00 16.33
CA PHE A 39 6.64 4.96 14.87
C PHE A 39 5.58 4.01 14.28
N ASN A 40 5.54 2.76 14.74
CA ASN A 40 4.57 1.77 14.27
C ASN A 40 3.12 2.19 14.54
N THR A 41 2.82 2.79 15.70
CA THR A 41 1.48 3.31 16.02
C THR A 41 1.04 4.38 15.02
N LYS A 42 1.94 5.29 14.64
CA LYS A 42 1.62 6.34 13.66
C LYS A 42 1.34 5.73 12.28
N ILE A 43 2.12 4.74 11.86
CA ILE A 43 1.92 4.04 10.59
C ILE A 43 0.61 3.27 10.57
N SER A 44 0.32 2.52 11.63
CA SER A 44 -0.93 1.74 11.74
C SER A 44 -2.16 2.62 11.55
N ARG A 45 -2.20 3.81 12.17
CA ARG A 45 -3.30 4.78 11.99
C ARG A 45 -3.47 5.24 10.54
N MET A 46 -2.37 5.38 9.78
CA MET A 46 -2.44 5.73 8.36
C MET A 46 -2.92 4.55 7.52
N GLN A 47 -2.44 3.33 7.83
CA GLN A 47 -2.86 2.11 7.13
C GLN A 47 -4.36 1.86 7.28
N VAL A 48 -4.94 2.05 8.47
CA VAL A 48 -6.39 1.92 8.67
C VAL A 48 -7.17 2.82 7.72
N LYS A 49 -6.74 4.07 7.51
CA LYS A 49 -7.39 4.99 6.56
C LYS A 49 -7.25 4.51 5.12
N ILE A 50 -6.06 4.02 4.74
CA ILE A 50 -5.78 3.50 3.40
C ILE A 50 -6.63 2.26 3.11
N GLU A 51 -6.66 1.31 4.05
CA GLU A 51 -7.45 0.08 3.96
C GLU A 51 -8.95 0.40 3.87
N HIS A 52 -9.43 1.35 4.68
CA HIS A 52 -10.82 1.79 4.61
C HIS A 52 -11.15 2.42 3.25
N ALA A 53 -10.30 3.30 2.72
CA ALA A 53 -10.49 3.91 1.40
C ALA A 53 -10.50 2.85 0.27
N PHE A 54 -9.59 1.88 0.31
CA PHE A 54 -9.60 0.76 -0.64
C PHE A 54 -10.82 -0.16 -0.47
N GLY A 55 -11.33 -0.32 0.75
CA GLY A 55 -12.58 -1.03 1.02
C GLY A 55 -13.75 -0.37 0.30
N ILE A 56 -13.93 0.94 0.49
CA ILE A 56 -14.96 1.74 -0.21
C ILE A 56 -14.80 1.61 -1.73
N LEU A 57 -13.57 1.74 -2.24
CA LEU A 57 -13.31 1.65 -3.67
C LEU A 57 -13.69 0.27 -4.26
N LYS A 58 -13.40 -0.81 -3.54
CA LYS A 58 -13.75 -2.18 -3.95
C LYS A 58 -15.24 -2.48 -3.83
N GLU A 59 -15.94 -1.89 -2.86
CA GLU A 59 -17.41 -1.98 -2.78
C GLU A 59 -18.07 -1.25 -3.95
N ARG A 60 -17.55 -0.08 -4.32
CA ARG A 60 -18.07 0.71 -5.44
C ARG A 60 -17.79 0.08 -6.80
N PHE A 61 -16.56 -0.40 -6.99
CA PHE A 61 -16.14 -1.04 -8.24
C PHE A 61 -15.86 -2.52 -7.98
N TYR A 62 -16.90 -3.35 -8.12
CA TYR A 62 -16.80 -4.79 -7.90
C TYR A 62 -15.70 -5.46 -8.75
N SER A 63 -15.37 -4.88 -9.91
CA SER A 63 -14.25 -5.31 -10.76
C SER A 63 -12.88 -5.23 -10.05
N LEU A 64 -12.73 -4.46 -8.97
CA LEU A 64 -11.51 -4.45 -8.15
C LEU A 64 -11.46 -5.58 -7.11
N LYS A 65 -12.59 -6.22 -6.80
CA LYS A 65 -12.60 -7.45 -5.98
C LYS A 65 -12.10 -8.64 -6.79
N SER A 66 -12.44 -8.68 -8.08
CA SER A 66 -11.96 -9.68 -9.03
C SER A 66 -11.70 -9.03 -10.39
N ILE A 67 -10.44 -8.68 -10.65
CA ILE A 67 -10.07 -8.01 -11.90
C ILE A 67 -10.18 -9.02 -13.05
N PRO A 68 -10.96 -8.73 -14.11
CA PRO A 68 -11.21 -9.66 -15.21
C PRO A 68 -10.03 -9.76 -16.19
N VAL A 69 -8.79 -9.66 -15.70
CA VAL A 69 -7.57 -9.72 -16.49
C VAL A 69 -6.66 -10.80 -15.91
N ARG A 70 -6.46 -11.86 -16.69
CA ARG A 70 -5.49 -12.90 -16.34
C ARG A 70 -4.09 -12.44 -16.72
N ILE A 71 -3.25 -12.18 -15.73
CA ILE A 71 -1.87 -11.74 -15.95
C ILE A 71 -1.03 -12.91 -16.48
N LYS A 72 -0.64 -12.85 -17.75
CA LYS A 72 0.29 -13.80 -18.38
C LYS A 72 1.55 -13.12 -18.90
N ARG A 73 1.42 -11.85 -19.31
CA ARG A 73 2.50 -11.05 -19.89
C ARG A 73 2.51 -9.64 -19.33
N LYS A 74 3.57 -8.88 -19.61
CA LYS A 74 3.77 -7.53 -19.07
C LYS A 74 2.64 -6.57 -19.48
N GLU A 75 2.08 -6.75 -20.67
CA GLU A 75 0.98 -5.95 -21.20
C GLU A 75 -0.29 -6.10 -20.36
N ASP A 76 -0.51 -7.28 -19.76
CA ASP A 76 -1.67 -7.52 -18.89
C ASP A 76 -1.52 -6.75 -17.57
N VAL A 77 -0.29 -6.61 -17.06
CA VAL A 77 -0.01 -5.77 -15.88
C VAL A 77 -0.31 -4.30 -16.17
N VAL A 78 0.05 -3.81 -17.38
CA VAL A 78 -0.29 -2.44 -17.80
C VAL A 78 -1.81 -2.25 -17.84
N LYS A 79 -2.55 -3.23 -18.37
CA LYS A 79 -4.03 -3.19 -18.39
C LYS A 79 -4.63 -3.17 -16.98
N VAL A 80 -4.14 -4.03 -16.07
CA VAL A 80 -4.57 -4.05 -14.66
C VAL A 80 -4.31 -2.68 -14.00
N ASN A 81 -3.12 -2.10 -14.20
CA ASN A 81 -2.78 -0.80 -13.65
C ASN A 81 -3.67 0.32 -14.20
N ALA A 82 -3.96 0.31 -15.51
CA ALA A 82 -4.87 1.26 -16.13
C ALA A 82 -6.29 1.12 -15.56
N TRP A 83 -6.78 -0.11 -15.38
CA TRP A 83 -8.09 -0.39 -14.80
C TRP A 83 -8.22 0.20 -13.38
N ILE A 84 -7.24 -0.07 -12.52
CA ILE A 84 -7.22 0.47 -11.15
C ILE A 84 -7.22 2.01 -11.18
N ARG A 85 -6.40 2.63 -12.04
CA ARG A 85 -6.34 4.09 -12.17
C ARG A 85 -7.66 4.70 -12.63
N VAL A 86 -8.36 4.07 -13.58
CA VAL A 86 -9.67 4.52 -14.04
C VAL A 86 -10.69 4.45 -12.90
N CYS A 87 -10.73 3.36 -12.13
CA CYS A 87 -11.62 3.28 -10.96
C CYS A 87 -11.33 4.39 -9.95
N VAL A 88 -10.07 4.68 -9.65
CA VAL A 88 -9.68 5.77 -8.72
C VAL A 88 -10.08 7.14 -9.29
N ALA A 89 -9.82 7.40 -10.57
CA ALA A 89 -10.17 8.67 -11.21
C ALA A 89 -11.69 8.88 -11.20
N LEU A 90 -12.47 7.87 -11.62
CA LEU A 90 -13.93 7.90 -11.58
C LEU A 90 -14.45 8.10 -10.15
N ASN A 91 -13.84 7.45 -9.17
CA ASN A 91 -14.21 7.65 -7.77
C ASN A 91 -14.08 9.11 -7.33
N ASN A 92 -13.02 9.80 -7.77
CA ASN A 92 -12.77 11.21 -7.45
C ASN A 92 -13.69 12.17 -8.20
N PHE A 93 -14.18 11.80 -9.39
CA PHE A 93 -15.17 12.63 -10.12
C PHE A 93 -16.58 12.49 -9.58
N LEU A 94 -16.88 11.34 -8.96
CA LEU A 94 -18.22 10.99 -8.52
C LEU A 94 -18.39 11.06 -6.98
N MET A 95 -17.43 11.65 -6.26
CA MET A 95 -17.53 12.03 -4.84
C MET A 95 -17.18 13.51 -4.72
#